data_AF-A0A962FD66-F1
#
_entry.id   AF-A0A962FD66-F1
#
_cell.length_a   1.000
_cell.length_b   1.000
_cell.length_c   1.000
_cell.angle_alpha   90.00
_cell.angle_beta   90.00
_cell.angle_gamma   90.00
#
_symmetry.space_group_name_H-M   'P 1'
#
loop_
_entity.id
_entity.type
_entity.pdbx_description
1 polymer ?
#
loop_
_entity_poly.entity_id
_entity_poly.type
_entity_poly.pdbx_seq_one_letter_code
_entity_poly.pdbx_strand_id
1 'polypeptide(L)'
;MLGAPRDDGALAAALVVAVALLMSSATLLILDALRAGFGALDSFFAAALARSARRRDEPARPPPPARSRRGVIGDRSFVENDDGSVIVDTLLGPRLFPSLADAQDFVGS
;
A
#
# COMPACT_ATOMS: atom_id res chain seq x y z
N MET A 1 83.07 -13.70 6.25
CA MET A 1 81.79 -12.98 6.11
C MET A 1 80.83 -13.91 5.39
N LEU A 2 79.87 -14.51 6.10
CA LEU A 2 78.80 -15.30 5.48
C LEU A 2 77.79 -14.30 4.91
N GLY A 3 77.69 -14.21 3.58
CA GLY A 3 76.63 -13.43 2.93
C GLY A 3 75.29 -14.13 3.17
N ALA A 4 74.35 -13.44 3.79
CA ALA A 4 72.99 -13.94 3.95
C ALA A 4 72.37 -14.20 2.56
N PRO A 5 71.64 -15.31 2.36
CA PRO A 5 70.91 -15.55 1.12
C PRO A 5 69.88 -14.44 0.90
N ARG A 6 69.80 -13.92 -0.32
CA ARG A 6 68.78 -12.94 -0.72
C ARG A 6 67.43 -13.65 -0.85
N ASP A 7 66.61 -13.57 0.19
CA ASP A 7 65.24 -14.10 0.22
C ASP A 7 64.21 -13.17 -0.45
N ASP A 8 64.66 -12.24 -1.29
CA ASP A 8 63.85 -11.20 -1.92
C ASP A 8 62.65 -11.78 -2.71
N GLY A 9 62.83 -12.95 -3.32
CA GLY A 9 61.76 -13.66 -4.04
C GLY A 9 60.68 -14.23 -3.12
N ALA A 10 61.06 -14.76 -1.94
CA ALA A 10 60.12 -15.28 -0.96
C ALA A 10 59.32 -14.14 -0.31
N LEU A 11 59.97 -13.01 -0.03
CA LEU A 11 59.31 -11.80 0.47
C LEU A 11 58.33 -11.21 -0.55
N ALA A 12 58.71 -11.16 -1.84
CA ALA A 12 57.82 -10.72 -2.90
C ALA A 12 56.60 -11.65 -3.06
N ALA A 13 56.81 -12.97 -3.03
CA ALA A 13 55.72 -13.94 -3.09
C ALA A 13 54.78 -13.82 -1.88
N ALA A 14 55.33 -13.69 -0.67
CA ALA A 14 54.55 -13.49 0.55
C ALA A 14 53.73 -12.19 0.50
N LEU A 15 54.30 -11.10 -0.03
CA LEU A 15 53.58 -9.84 -0.23
C LEU A 15 52.41 -9.99 -1.20
N VAL A 16 52.63 -10.66 -2.35
CA VAL A 16 51.56 -10.91 -3.33
C VAL A 16 50.42 -11.73 -2.72
N VAL A 17 50.76 -12.78 -1.96
CA VAL A 17 49.76 -13.61 -1.27
C VAL A 17 49.00 -12.80 -0.21
N ALA A 18 49.69 -12.00 0.59
CA ALA A 18 49.07 -11.14 1.59
C ALA A 18 48.10 -10.12 0.96
N VAL A 19 48.50 -9.48 -0.14
CA VAL A 19 47.65 -8.54 -0.88
C VAL A 19 46.44 -9.25 -1.49
N ALA A 20 46.63 -10.43 -2.10
CA ALA A 20 45.54 -11.21 -2.66
C ALA A 20 44.51 -11.62 -1.58
N LEU A 21 44.97 -12.02 -0.39
CA LEU A 21 44.11 -12.35 0.74
C LEU A 21 43.35 -11.14 1.28
N LEU A 22 44.01 -9.98 1.39
CA LEU A 22 43.35 -8.73 1.79
C LEU A 22 42.28 -8.31 0.80
N MET A 23 42.58 -8.32 -0.49
CA MET A 23 41.61 -7.95 -1.53
C MET A 23 40.44 -8.94 -1.60
N SER A 24 40.72 -10.24 -1.46
CA SER A 24 39.69 -11.27 -1.47
C SER A 24 38.78 -11.14 -0.25
N SER A 25 39.34 -10.96 0.95
CA SER A 25 38.55 -10.80 2.17
C SER A 25 37.72 -9.51 2.15
N ALA A 26 38.27 -8.40 1.68
CA ALA A 26 37.53 -7.15 1.49
C ALA A 26 36.37 -7.33 0.49
N THR A 27 36.60 -8.04 -0.61
CA THR A 27 35.55 -8.30 -1.61
C THR A 27 34.43 -9.16 -1.02
N LEU A 28 34.76 -10.20 -0.27
CA LEU A 28 33.79 -11.06 0.39
C LEU A 28 32.95 -10.29 1.43
N LEU A 29 33.57 -9.40 2.21
CA LEU A 29 32.85 -8.55 3.16
C LEU A 29 31.87 -7.61 2.46
N ILE A 30 32.26 -7.02 1.33
CA ILE A 30 31.37 -6.16 0.54
C ILE A 30 30.19 -6.97 -0.01
N LEU A 31 30.44 -8.17 -0.56
CA LEU A 31 29.38 -9.03 -1.07
C LEU A 31 28.40 -9.48 0.02
N ASP A 32 28.92 -9.79 1.21
CA ASP A 32 28.09 -10.16 2.36
C ASP A 32 27.22 -8.99 2.84
N ALA A 33 27.81 -7.79 2.97
CA ALA A 33 27.08 -6.57 3.33
C ALA A 33 25.99 -6.23 2.31
N LEU A 34 26.28 -6.34 1.01
CA LEU A 34 25.31 -6.13 -0.05
C LEU A 34 24.17 -7.16 0.00
N ARG A 35 24.50 -8.44 0.20
CA ARG A 35 23.50 -9.51 0.33
C ARG A 35 22.58 -9.28 1.53
N ALA A 36 23.15 -8.90 2.68
CA ALA A 36 22.37 -8.57 3.87
C ALA A 36 21.49 -7.33 3.63
N GLY A 37 22.03 -6.28 3.01
CA GLY A 37 21.30 -5.06 2.67
C GLY A 37 20.13 -5.31 1.72
N PHE A 38 20.35 -6.07 0.64
CA PHE A 38 19.28 -6.43 -0.29
C PHE A 38 18.21 -7.31 0.37
N GLY A 39 18.60 -8.26 1.23
CA GLY A 39 17.64 -9.05 1.99
C GLY A 39 16.78 -8.20 2.94
N ALA A 40 17.38 -7.21 3.60
CA ALA A 40 16.64 -6.27 4.45
C ALA A 40 15.64 -5.44 3.62
N LEU A 41 16.05 -4.93 2.45
CA LEU A 41 15.18 -4.19 1.54
C LEU A 41 14.00 -5.04 1.04
N ASP A 42 14.26 -6.28 0.61
CA ASP A 42 13.21 -7.20 0.17
C ASP A 42 12.17 -7.44 1.27
N SER A 43 12.61 -7.70 2.50
CA SER A 43 11.72 -7.90 3.65
C SER A 43 10.88 -6.65 3.96
N PHE A 44 11.48 -5.46 3.84
CA PHE A 44 10.79 -4.19 4.01
C PHE A 44 9.73 -3.97 2.94
N PHE A 45 10.06 -4.20 1.67
CA PHE A 45 9.11 -4.08 0.56
C PHE A 45 7.97 -5.09 0.68
N ALA A 46 8.27 -6.34 1.04
CA ALA A 46 7.25 -7.35 1.30
C ALA A 46 6.30 -6.94 2.43
N ALA A 47 6.83 -6.43 3.54
CA ALA A 47 6.04 -5.93 4.66
C ALA A 47 5.18 -4.71 4.28
N ALA A 48 5.75 -3.76 3.52
CA ALA A 48 5.05 -2.59 3.05
C ALA A 48 3.91 -2.95 2.07
N LEU A 49 4.14 -3.90 1.18
CA LEU A 49 3.13 -4.40 0.25
C LEU A 49 2.01 -5.15 0.99
N ALA A 50 2.35 -5.98 1.98
CA ALA A 50 1.35 -6.65 2.82
C ALA A 50 0.50 -5.63 3.62
N ARG A 51 1.12 -4.55 4.11
CA ARG A 51 0.42 -3.46 4.80
C ARG A 51 -0.56 -2.73 3.88
N SER A 52 -0.15 -2.44 2.64
CA SER A 52 -1.00 -1.73 1.68
C SER A 52 -2.17 -2.59 1.19
N ALA A 53 -1.95 -3.89 0.99
CA ALA A 53 -3.01 -4.85 0.68
C ALA A 53 -4.06 -4.91 1.80
N ARG A 54 -3.63 -5.01 3.07
CA ARG A 54 -4.57 -5.00 4.22
C ARG A 54 -5.40 -3.72 4.32
N ARG A 55 -4.86 -2.56 3.94
CA ARG A 55 -5.67 -1.32 3.91
C ARG A 55 -6.74 -1.31 2.83
N ARG A 56 -6.58 -2.08 1.74
CA ARG A 56 -7.62 -2.28 0.72
C ARG A 56 -8.70 -3.24 1.18
N ASP A 57 -8.32 -4.26 1.95
CA ASP A 57 -9.22 -5.30 2.43
C ASP A 57 -9.87 -4.96 3.79
N GLU A 58 -9.56 -3.80 4.38
CA GLU A 58 -10.31 -3.30 5.55
C GLU A 58 -11.78 -3.14 5.11
N PRO A 59 -12.72 -3.93 5.65
CA PRO A 59 -14.11 -3.80 5.28
C PRO A 59 -14.53 -2.37 5.60
N ALA A 60 -14.99 -1.65 4.57
CA ALA A 60 -15.54 -0.32 4.72
C ALA A 60 -16.49 -0.36 5.92
N ARG A 61 -16.13 0.37 6.99
CA ARG A 61 -16.99 0.52 8.17
C ARG A 61 -18.39 0.80 7.63
N PRO A 62 -19.43 -0.01 7.97
CA PRO A 62 -20.75 0.21 7.45
C PRO A 62 -21.10 1.68 7.71
N PRO A 63 -21.55 2.42 6.69
CA PRO A 63 -21.90 3.82 6.88
C PRO A 63 -22.86 3.90 8.08
N PRO A 64 -22.73 4.91 8.95
CA PRO A 64 -23.70 5.10 10.03
C PRO A 64 -25.11 5.03 9.42
N PRO A 65 -26.09 4.42 10.11
CA PRO A 65 -27.44 4.32 9.56
C PRO A 65 -27.88 5.74 9.19
N ALA A 66 -28.01 5.97 7.89
CA ALA A 66 -28.36 7.28 7.35
C ALA A 66 -29.61 7.76 8.09
N ARG A 67 -29.63 9.03 8.51
CA ARG A 67 -30.85 9.67 9.02
C ARG A 67 -31.75 9.95 7.81
N SER A 68 -32.14 8.89 7.11
CA SER A 68 -33.05 8.99 6.00
C SER A 68 -34.38 9.48 6.54
N ARG A 69 -34.76 10.72 6.20
CA ARG A 69 -36.05 11.25 6.60
C ARG A 69 -37.09 10.56 5.73
N ARG A 70 -37.90 9.70 6.35
CA ARG A 70 -38.99 9.01 5.68
C ARG A 70 -40.28 9.78 5.87
N GLY A 71 -41.11 9.82 4.84
CA GLY A 71 -42.42 10.45 4.90
C GLY A 71 -43.33 9.97 3.77
N VAL A 72 -44.46 10.66 3.62
CA VAL A 72 -45.43 10.42 2.57
C VAL A 72 -45.68 11.72 1.81
N ILE A 73 -45.65 11.66 0.48
CA ILE A 73 -46.08 12.73 -0.41
C ILE A 73 -47.35 12.24 -1.12
N GLY A 74 -48.49 12.88 -0.87
CA GLY A 74 -49.79 12.40 -1.34
C GLY A 74 -50.11 11.03 -0.75
N ASP A 75 -50.04 9.99 -1.58
CA ASP A 75 -50.25 8.57 -1.20
C ASP A 75 -48.99 7.70 -1.43
N ARG A 76 -47.82 8.33 -1.62
CA ARG A 76 -46.57 7.64 -1.96
C ARG A 76 -45.52 7.80 -0.88
N SER A 77 -44.88 6.70 -0.49
CA SER A 77 -43.75 6.70 0.42
C SER A 77 -42.54 7.37 -0.23
N PHE A 78 -41.82 8.17 0.56
CA PHE A 78 -40.54 8.72 0.15
C PHE A 78 -39.45 8.53 1.20
N VAL A 79 -38.21 8.52 0.72
CA VAL A 79 -36.98 8.47 1.52
C VAL A 79 -36.08 9.62 1.06
N GLU A 80 -35.81 10.58 1.95
CA GLU A 80 -34.83 11.65 1.73
C GLU A 80 -33.44 11.15 2.11
N ASN A 81 -32.49 11.36 1.21
CA ASN A 81 -31.08 11.04 1.35
C ASN A 81 -30.32 12.21 2.00
N ASP A 82 -29.09 11.95 2.46
CA ASP A 82 -28.27 12.95 3.16
C ASP A 82 -27.85 14.14 2.26
N ASP A 83 -27.95 13.99 0.94
CA ASP A 83 -27.69 15.01 -0.07
C ASP A 83 -28.92 15.88 -0.40
N GLY A 84 -30.07 15.63 0.26
CA GLY A 84 -31.33 16.31 0.01
C GLY A 84 -32.14 15.75 -1.18
N SER A 85 -31.61 14.73 -1.87
CA SER A 85 -32.34 14.01 -2.91
C SER A 85 -33.41 13.10 -2.29
N VAL A 86 -34.49 12.86 -3.01
CA VAL A 86 -35.65 12.11 -2.52
C VAL A 86 -35.97 10.96 -3.45
N ILE A 87 -36.07 9.75 -2.90
CA ILE A 87 -36.55 8.57 -3.62
C ILE A 87 -38.04 8.41 -3.30
N VAL A 88 -38.88 8.38 -4.34
CA VAL A 88 -40.32 8.13 -4.22
C VAL A 88 -40.67 6.81 -4.89
N ASP A 89 -41.45 5.98 -4.23
CA ASP A 89 -42.01 4.77 -4.84
C ASP A 89 -43.12 5.15 -5.82
N THR A 90 -42.91 4.84 -7.11
CA THR A 90 -43.91 5.07 -8.15
C THR A 90 -44.48 3.76 -8.68
N LEU A 91 -45.59 3.84 -9.43
CA LEU A 91 -46.16 2.67 -10.13
C LEU A 91 -45.18 1.99 -11.10
N LEU A 92 -44.14 2.71 -11.53
CA LEU A 92 -43.08 2.21 -12.42
C LEU A 92 -41.81 1.81 -11.67
N GLY A 93 -41.82 1.87 -10.33
CA GLY A 93 -40.67 1.60 -9.47
C GLY A 93 -40.10 2.86 -8.77
N PRO A 94 -39.01 2.72 -8.00
CA PRO A 94 -38.40 3.81 -7.26
C PRO A 94 -37.80 4.86 -8.20
N ARG A 95 -38.13 6.13 -8.01
CA ARG A 95 -37.58 7.24 -8.79
C ARG A 95 -36.88 8.24 -7.90
N LEU A 96 -35.67 8.63 -8.29
CA LEU A 96 -34.86 9.64 -7.62
C LEU A 96 -35.23 11.05 -8.12
N PHE A 97 -35.47 11.95 -7.18
CA PHE A 97 -35.71 13.38 -7.40
C PHE A 97 -34.60 14.19 -6.72
N PRO A 98 -34.16 15.31 -7.33
CA PRO A 98 -33.08 16.12 -6.76
C PRO A 98 -33.50 16.90 -5.51
N SER A 99 -34.80 17.10 -5.26
CA SER A 99 -35.31 17.69 -4.03
C SER A 99 -36.72 17.18 -3.68
N LEU A 100 -37.14 17.44 -2.43
CA LEU A 100 -38.50 17.15 -1.97
C LEU A 100 -39.57 17.95 -2.72
N ALA A 101 -39.25 19.20 -3.12
CA ALA A 101 -40.18 20.03 -3.89
C ALA A 101 -40.44 19.44 -5.28
N ASP A 102 -39.39 18.99 -5.96
CA ASP A 102 -39.53 18.34 -7.29
C ASP A 102 -40.33 17.03 -7.19
N ALA A 103 -40.16 16.28 -6.10
CA ALA A 103 -40.93 15.09 -5.82
C ALA A 103 -42.41 15.40 -5.55
N GLN A 104 -42.71 16.51 -4.86
CA GLN A 104 -44.07 16.98 -4.61
C GLN A 104 -44.77 17.43 -5.89
N ASP A 105 -44.07 18.19 -6.74
CA ASP A 105 -44.61 18.63 -8.03
C ASP A 105 -44.95 17.45 -8.95
N PHE A 106 -44.12 16.40 -8.95
CA PHE A 106 -44.38 15.19 -9.73
C PHE A 106 -45.58 14.37 -9.24
N VAL A 107 -45.82 14.31 -7.92
CA VAL A 107 -46.94 13.55 -7.36
C VAL A 107 -48.23 14.36 -7.33
N GLY A 108 -48.12 15.69 -7.25
CA GLY A 108 -49.24 16.63 -7.27
C GLY A 108 -49.75 16.99 -8.67
N SER A 109 -49.05 16.60 -9.73
CA SER A 109 -49.48 16.69 -11.14
C SER A 109 -50.28 15.48 -11.59
#